data_AF-A0A925HAV8-F1
#
_entry.id   AF-A0A925HAV8-F1
#
_cell.length_a   1.000
_cell.length_b   1.000
_cell.length_c   1.000
_cell.angle_alpha   90.00
_cell.angle_beta   90.00
_cell.angle_gamma   90.00
#
_symmetry.space_group_name_H-M   'P 1'
#
loop_
_entity.id
_entity.type
_entity.pdbx_description
1 polymer ?
#
loop_
_entity_poly.entity_id
_entity_poly.type
_entity_poly.pdbx_seq_one_letter_code
_entity_poly.pdbx_strand_id
1 'polypeptide(L)'
;MKKMLRYLLRITVLILCLVSIYLLSAFCLSRITVNKDVKESDDVTIYIKTNGVHADLVVPVKHGQMDWSRQVKFSNTVLNDSTMQWLALGWGDKGFYLQTPTWADLKFSVAFNAA
;
A
#
# COMPACT_ATOMS: atom_id res chain seq x y z
N MET A 1 -10.43 21.41 -43.62
CA MET A 1 -9.06 21.07 -43.14
C MET A 1 -8.54 22.04 -42.06
N LYS A 2 -8.43 23.35 -42.28
CA LYS A 2 -7.89 24.31 -41.29
C LYS A 2 -8.64 24.35 -39.93
N LYS A 3 -9.97 24.19 -39.93
CA LYS A 3 -10.77 24.13 -38.69
C LYS A 3 -10.52 22.84 -37.88
N MET A 4 -10.40 21.70 -38.56
CA MET A 4 -10.13 20.39 -37.96
C MET A 4 -8.73 20.37 -37.30
N LEU A 5 -7.71 20.88 -37.99
CA LEU A 5 -6.35 21.02 -37.45
C LEU A 5 -6.33 21.93 -36.21
N ARG A 6 -7.13 23.01 -36.21
CA ARG A 6 -7.25 23.92 -35.06
C ARG A 6 -7.90 23.24 -33.85
N TYR A 7 -8.92 22.41 -34.06
CA TYR A 7 -9.53 21.65 -32.96
C TYR A 7 -8.60 20.57 -32.43
N LEU A 8 -7.90 19.85 -33.31
CA LEU A 8 -6.90 18.86 -32.91
C LEU A 8 -5.81 19.49 -32.03
N LEU A 9 -5.24 20.62 -32.47
CA LEU A 9 -4.24 21.37 -31.70
C LEU A 9 -4.78 21.83 -30.34
N ARG A 10 -6.01 22.33 -30.27
CA ARG A 10 -6.63 22.76 -29.00
C ARG A 10 -6.81 21.60 -28.03
N ILE A 11 -7.23 20.43 -28.51
CA ILE A 11 -7.37 19.23 -27.68
C ILE A 11 -6.00 18.78 -27.18
N THR A 12 -4.99 18.74 -28.04
CA THR A 12 -3.63 18.38 -27.64
C THR A 12 -3.08 19.35 -26.58
N VAL A 13 -3.24 20.67 -26.78
CA VAL A 13 -2.82 21.67 -25.80
C VAL A 13 -3.58 21.52 -24.48
N LEU A 14 -4.89 21.25 -24.53
CA LEU A 14 -5.69 21.02 -23.33
C LEU A 14 -5.17 19.81 -22.52
N ILE A 15 -4.90 18.68 -23.19
CA ILE A 15 -4.34 17.48 -22.54
C ILE A 15 -2.98 17.80 -21.90
N LEU A 16 -2.09 18.46 -22.65
CA LEU A 16 -0.78 18.85 -22.14
C LEU A 16 -0.88 19.80 -20.94
N CYS A 17 -1.81 20.76 -20.97
CA CYS A 17 -2.08 21.65 -19.85
C CYS A 17 -2.57 20.88 -18.63
N LEU A 18 -3.52 19.95 -18.79
CA LEU A 18 -4.04 19.14 -17.68
C LEU A 18 -2.95 18.28 -17.04
N VAL A 19 -2.13 17.61 -17.86
CA VAL A 19 -0.97 16.83 -17.37
C VAL A 19 0.02 17.74 -16.65
N SER A 20 0.33 18.91 -17.21
CA SER A 20 1.27 19.86 -16.60
C SER A 20 0.75 20.38 -15.26
N ILE A 21 -0.54 20.73 -15.18
CA ILE A 21 -1.18 21.19 -13.94
C ILE A 21 -1.14 20.09 -12.88
N TYR A 22 -1.44 18.84 -13.24
CA TYR A 22 -1.35 17.71 -12.31
C TYR A 22 0.08 17.54 -11.78
N LEU A 23 1.09 17.52 -12.66
CA LEU A 23 2.48 17.34 -12.27
C LEU A 23 2.99 18.50 -11.40
N LEU A 24 2.65 19.75 -11.75
CA LEU A 24 2.96 20.93 -10.95
C LEU A 24 2.29 20.86 -9.58
N SER A 25 1.02 20.44 -9.53
CA SER A 25 0.30 20.30 -8.26
C SER A 25 0.94 19.23 -7.39
N ALA A 26 1.24 18.05 -7.95
CA ALA A 26 1.93 16.98 -7.23
C ALA A 26 3.31 17.45 -6.70
N PHE A 27 4.09 18.15 -7.53
CA PHE A 27 5.39 18.69 -7.13
C PHE A 27 5.27 19.73 -6.01
N CYS A 28 4.41 20.74 -6.17
CA CYS A 28 4.26 21.80 -5.17
C CYS A 28 3.67 21.27 -3.86
N LEU A 29 2.59 20.48 -3.94
CA LEU A 29 1.88 20.00 -2.75
C LEU A 29 2.67 18.94 -1.98
N SER A 30 3.47 18.09 -2.65
CA SER A 30 4.32 17.09 -1.96
C SER A 30 5.41 17.70 -1.08
N ARG A 31 5.74 18.99 -1.29
CA ARG A 31 6.74 19.71 -0.50
C ARG A 31 6.16 20.43 0.72
N ILE A 32 4.83 20.48 0.86
CA ILE A 32 4.17 21.06 2.02
C ILE A 32 4.17 20.01 3.14
N THR A 33 5.07 20.16 4.12
CA THR A 33 5.15 19.27 5.28
C THR A 33 4.06 19.60 6.29
N VAL A 34 3.28 18.61 6.71
CA VAL A 34 2.19 18.79 7.69
C VAL A 34 2.70 18.72 9.15
N ASN A 35 3.74 17.94 9.42
CA ASN A 35 4.28 17.72 10.76
C ASN A 35 5.78 18.07 10.83
N LYS A 36 6.09 19.35 10.92
CA LYS A 36 7.49 19.84 10.96
C LYS A 36 8.16 19.66 12.33
N ASP A 37 7.35 19.62 13.39
CA ASP A 37 7.81 19.60 14.80
C ASP A 37 7.43 18.29 15.52
N VAL A 38 7.63 17.14 14.87
CA VAL A 38 7.51 15.86 15.58
C VAL A 38 8.67 15.77 16.58
N LYS A 39 8.36 15.86 17.88
CA LYS A 39 9.33 15.51 18.92
C LYS A 39 9.60 14.01 18.82
N GLU A 40 10.86 13.62 18.77
CA GLU A 40 11.28 12.22 18.93
C GLU A 40 10.70 11.69 20.24
N SER A 41 9.67 10.85 20.17
CA SER A 41 9.12 10.18 21.35
C SER A 41 8.55 8.83 20.95
N ASP A 42 9.10 7.77 21.55
CA ASP A 42 8.68 6.37 21.46
C ASP A 42 8.36 5.88 20.03
N ASP A 43 9.36 6.01 19.14
CA ASP A 43 9.27 5.43 17.80
C ASP A 43 9.11 3.91 17.89
N VAL A 44 8.12 3.39 17.16
CA VAL A 44 7.88 1.95 17.03
C VAL A 44 8.48 1.48 15.73
N THR A 45 9.46 0.58 15.79
CA THR A 45 10.02 -0.04 14.59
C THR A 45 8.96 -0.90 13.91
N ILE A 46 8.69 -0.61 12.64
CA ILE A 46 7.79 -1.36 11.77
C ILE A 46 8.56 -1.70 10.50
N TYR A 47 8.41 -2.93 10.00
CA TYR A 47 8.99 -3.33 8.73
C TYR A 47 7.92 -3.47 7.65
N ILE A 48 8.34 -3.32 6.39
CA ILE A 48 7.56 -3.70 5.23
C ILE A 48 8.20 -4.96 4.66
N LYS A 49 7.43 -6.05 4.61
CA LYS A 49 7.86 -7.31 4.00
C LYS A 49 7.13 -7.47 2.68
N THR A 50 7.85 -7.69 1.58
CA THR A 50 7.23 -7.92 0.27
C THR A 50 7.89 -9.07 -0.47
N ASN A 51 7.10 -9.77 -1.28
CA ASN A 51 7.58 -10.76 -2.25
C ASN A 51 7.33 -10.33 -3.71
N GLY A 52 6.96 -9.06 -3.94
CA GLY A 52 6.59 -8.52 -5.25
C GLY A 52 5.14 -8.78 -5.70
N VAL A 53 4.39 -9.62 -4.97
CA VAL A 53 2.93 -9.79 -5.14
C VAL A 53 2.19 -9.17 -3.95
N HIS A 54 2.62 -9.54 -2.74
CA HIS A 54 2.06 -9.06 -1.48
C HIS A 54 3.04 -8.11 -0.81
N ALA A 55 2.50 -7.19 -0.02
CA ALA A 55 3.24 -6.40 0.93
C ALA A 55 2.53 -6.54 2.28
N ASP A 56 3.29 -6.82 3.33
CA ASP A 56 2.81 -6.97 4.68
C ASP A 56 3.45 -5.90 5.55
N LEU A 57 2.67 -5.39 6.50
CA LEU A 57 3.17 -4.56 7.58
C LEU A 57 3.59 -5.47 8.75
N VAL A 58 4.85 -5.38 9.17
CA VAL A 58 5.39 -6.20 10.26
C VAL A 58 5.58 -5.33 11.50
N VAL A 59 4.83 -5.64 12.55
CA VAL A 59 4.79 -4.89 13.82
C VAL A 59 5.31 -5.76 14.97
N PRO A 60 5.85 -5.15 16.05
CA PRO A 60 6.17 -5.92 17.24
C PRO A 60 4.88 -6.47 17.85
N VAL A 61 4.89 -7.74 18.25
CA VAL A 61 3.71 -8.37 18.87
C VAL A 61 3.33 -7.64 20.16
N LYS A 62 4.32 -7.17 20.91
CA LYS A 62 4.14 -6.39 22.14
C LYS A 62 4.98 -5.13 22.10
N HIS A 63 4.35 -4.00 22.34
CA HIS A 63 4.96 -2.68 22.47
C HIS A 63 4.26 -1.89 23.59
N GLY A 64 4.91 -0.86 24.14
CA GLY A 64 4.33 -0.03 25.21
C GLY A 64 2.98 0.60 24.87
N GLN A 65 2.71 0.79 23.57
CA GLN A 65 1.46 1.37 23.05
C GLN A 65 0.41 0.32 22.64
N MET A 66 0.82 -0.93 22.34
CA MET A 66 -0.07 -1.96 21.81
C MET A 66 0.44 -3.38 22.09
N ASP A 67 -0.46 -4.26 22.53
CA ASP A 67 -0.23 -5.70 22.71
C ASP A 67 -1.12 -6.49 21.76
N TRP A 68 -0.59 -6.81 20.59
CA TRP A 68 -1.30 -7.54 19.53
C TRP A 68 -1.65 -8.97 19.90
N SER A 69 -0.95 -9.57 20.89
CA SER A 69 -1.23 -10.96 21.32
C SER A 69 -2.63 -11.13 21.92
N ARG A 70 -3.26 -10.02 22.34
CA ARG A 70 -4.64 -10.00 22.83
C ARG A 70 -5.68 -10.09 21.70
N GLN A 71 -5.34 -9.62 20.50
CA GLN A 71 -6.22 -9.60 19.33
C GLN A 71 -5.94 -10.79 18.40
N VAL A 72 -4.67 -11.07 18.15
CA VAL A 72 -4.21 -12.17 17.30
C VAL A 72 -3.58 -13.23 18.20
N LYS A 73 -4.38 -14.23 18.57
CA LYS A 73 -3.92 -15.33 19.42
C LYS A 73 -2.94 -16.22 18.65
N PHE A 74 -1.82 -16.59 19.28
CA PHE A 74 -0.86 -17.53 18.71
C PHE A 74 -1.51 -18.87 18.35
N SER A 75 -2.51 -19.32 19.11
CA SER A 75 -3.30 -20.53 18.83
C SER A 75 -4.00 -20.54 17.48
N ASN A 76 -4.20 -19.37 16.87
CA ASN A 76 -4.83 -19.23 15.56
C ASN A 76 -3.79 -19.26 14.42
N THR A 77 -2.50 -19.41 14.74
CA THR A 77 -1.41 -19.52 13.78
C THR A 77 -0.96 -20.97 13.67
N VAL A 78 -0.45 -21.35 12.51
CA VAL A 78 0.01 -22.73 12.23
C VAL A 78 1.09 -23.19 13.23
N LEU A 79 1.98 -22.28 13.63
CA LEU A 79 3.09 -22.60 14.53
C LEU A 79 2.71 -22.61 16.01
N ASN A 80 1.64 -21.90 16.40
CA ASN A 80 1.22 -21.74 17.80
C ASN A 80 2.38 -21.43 18.77
N ASP A 81 3.29 -20.57 18.33
CA ASP A 81 4.53 -20.27 19.04
C ASP A 81 4.45 -18.89 19.71
N SER A 82 4.35 -18.90 21.05
CA SER A 82 4.29 -17.68 21.87
C SER A 82 5.63 -16.93 22.00
N THR A 83 6.73 -17.50 21.48
CA THR A 83 8.05 -16.85 21.48
C THR A 83 8.25 -15.88 20.32
N MET A 84 7.33 -15.87 19.34
CA MET A 84 7.36 -14.95 18.19
C MET A 84 7.27 -13.49 18.64
N GLN A 85 8.20 -12.67 18.18
CA GLN A 85 8.30 -11.24 18.55
C GLN A 85 7.65 -10.30 17.54
N TRP A 86 7.39 -10.78 16.32
CA TRP A 86 6.89 -9.98 15.20
C TRP A 86 5.61 -10.58 14.62
N LEU A 87 4.69 -9.70 14.24
CA LEU A 87 3.43 -10.05 13.60
C LEU A 87 3.37 -9.38 12.22
N ALA A 88 3.21 -10.19 11.18
CA ALA A 88 2.96 -9.69 9.83
C ALA A 88 1.45 -9.58 9.58
N LEU A 89 1.02 -8.41 9.11
CA LEU A 89 -0.36 -8.10 8.75
C LEU A 89 -0.41 -7.78 7.26
N GLY A 90 -0.97 -8.70 6.48
CA GLY A 90 -1.36 -8.47 5.09
C GLY A 90 -2.76 -7.85 5.01
N TRP A 91 -3.09 -7.26 3.86
CA TRP A 91 -4.40 -6.71 3.57
C TRP A 91 -4.85 -7.04 2.14
N GLY A 92 -6.14 -6.85 1.85
CA GLY A 92 -6.74 -7.13 0.55
C GLY A 92 -7.62 -8.39 0.56
N ASP A 93 -7.91 -8.92 -0.63
CA ASP A 93 -8.74 -10.12 -0.76
C ASP A 93 -8.05 -11.36 -0.18
N LYS A 94 -8.77 -12.08 0.67
CA LYS A 94 -8.28 -13.31 1.33
C LYS A 94 -7.95 -14.40 0.31
N GLY A 95 -8.77 -14.52 -0.74
CA GLY A 95 -8.56 -15.51 -1.80
C GLY A 95 -7.26 -15.24 -2.54
N PHE A 96 -7.06 -14.01 -2.98
CA PHE A 96 -5.85 -13.54 -3.63
C PHE A 96 -4.61 -13.73 -2.74
N TYR A 97 -4.69 -13.32 -1.48
CA TYR A 97 -3.57 -13.43 -0.54
C TYR A 97 -3.13 -14.89 -0.31
N LEU A 98 -4.08 -15.81 -0.15
CA LEU A 98 -3.77 -17.21 0.16
C LEU A 98 -3.51 -18.07 -1.07
N GLN A 99 -4.13 -17.76 -2.21
CA GLN A 99 -4.09 -18.61 -3.42
C GLN A 99 -3.13 -18.09 -4.50
N THR A 100 -2.59 -16.89 -4.35
CA THR A 100 -1.61 -16.32 -5.29
C THR A 100 -0.30 -15.96 -4.58
N PRO A 101 0.50 -16.93 -4.10
CA PRO A 101 1.80 -16.63 -3.48
C PRO A 101 2.75 -15.92 -4.44
N THR A 102 2.75 -16.32 -5.71
CA THR A 102 3.51 -15.68 -6.79
C THR A 102 2.59 -15.31 -7.96
N TRP A 103 3.03 -14.42 -8.85
CA TRP A 103 2.26 -14.07 -10.06
C TRP A 103 1.99 -15.28 -10.97
N ALA A 104 2.82 -16.32 -10.93
CA ALA A 104 2.61 -17.54 -11.69
C ALA A 104 1.40 -18.36 -11.19
N ASP A 105 0.97 -18.12 -9.94
CA ASP A 105 -0.16 -18.80 -9.32
C ASP A 105 -1.51 -18.08 -9.54
N LEU A 106 -1.50 -16.95 -10.26
CA LEU A 106 -2.71 -16.16 -10.48
C LEU A 106 -3.70 -16.91 -11.37
N LYS A 107 -4.86 -17.24 -10.80
CA LYS A 107 -5.99 -17.83 -11.53
C LYS A 107 -7.02 -16.77 -11.86
N PHE A 108 -7.64 -16.89 -13.04
CA PHE A 108 -8.72 -15.98 -13.46
C PHE A 108 -9.86 -15.91 -12.42
N SER A 109 -10.26 -17.06 -11.86
CA SER A 109 -11.30 -17.09 -10.82
C SER A 109 -10.92 -16.32 -9.57
N VAL A 110 -9.65 -16.33 -9.17
CA VAL A 110 -9.17 -15.57 -8.01
C VAL A 110 -9.16 -14.09 -8.34
N ALA A 111 -8.60 -13.70 -9.49
CA ALA A 111 -8.58 -12.30 -9.94
C ALA A 111 -9.98 -11.70 -10.09
N PHE A 112 -10.93 -12.48 -10.61
CA PHE A 112 -12.30 -12.03 -10.86
C PHE A 112 -13.12 -11.87 -9.57
N ASN A 113 -12.84 -12.70 -8.55
CA ASN A 113 -13.57 -12.65 -7.27
C ASN A 113 -12.89 -11.76 -6.22
N ALA A 114 -11.65 -11.32 -6.46
CA ALA A 114 -10.98 -10.38 -5.58
C ALA A 114 -11.71 -9.02 -5.60
N ALA A 115 -12.01 -8.48 -4.42
CA ALA A 115 -12.75 -7.24 -4.21
C ALA A 115 -12.01 -6.30 -3.25
#